data_AF-A0A539D1F8-F1
#
_entry.id   AF-A0A539D1F8-F1
#
_cell.length_a   1.000
_cell.length_b   1.000
_cell.length_c   1.000
_cell.angle_alpha   90.00
_cell.angle_beta   90.00
_cell.angle_gamma   90.00
#
_symmetry.space_group_name_H-M   'P 1'
#
loop_
_entity.id
_entity.type
_entity.pdbx_description
1 polymer ?
#
loop_
_entity_poly.entity_id
_entity_poly.type
_entity_poly.pdbx_seq_one_letter_code
_entity_poly.pdbx_strand_id
1 'polypeptide(L)'
;MTATPMTVSGMTPAGATGRAPSQRIARPATRRRARFISAARAFAAMLVIAVPVLGPIAISAARADTAPRPGAADPRVRTVAYRANDVVAIEGRYGFLTMIELSEDERIENVAIGDSLAWQVVPSRSAHMLFLKPVEQNASTNLAVVTNRRIYAFALSARNPASSRSGAPTRDGVYRVIFSYPEEEARRAGIAAARARMEAIARDREATAIAAAATSPTDWNVDYRQ
;
A
#
# COMPACT_ATOMS: atom_id res chain seq x y z
N MET A 1 42.38 -59.10 -32.49
CA MET A 1 41.59 -60.34 -32.38
C MET A 1 40.18 -59.94 -31.94
N THR A 2 39.27 -59.75 -32.89
CA THR A 2 38.18 -60.69 -33.28
C THR A 2 37.19 -60.93 -32.11
N ALA A 3 35.88 -60.75 -32.22
CA ALA A 3 34.98 -60.59 -33.35
C ALA A 3 33.61 -60.02 -32.90
N THR A 4 32.94 -59.24 -33.75
CA THR A 4 31.46 -59.16 -33.80
C THR A 4 30.95 -60.40 -34.54
N PRO A 5 29.68 -60.86 -34.36
CA PRO A 5 28.66 -60.47 -35.37
C PRO A 5 27.15 -60.54 -34.98
N MET A 6 26.34 -59.79 -35.76
CA MET A 6 24.98 -60.09 -36.33
C MET A 6 23.76 -60.27 -35.39
N THR A 7 22.48 -60.07 -35.75
CA THR A 7 21.63 -59.39 -36.77
C THR A 7 20.19 -59.89 -36.49
N VAL A 8 19.17 -59.23 -37.07
CA VAL A 8 17.78 -59.67 -37.37
C VAL A 8 16.71 -59.08 -36.43
N SER A 9 15.49 -58.71 -36.83
CA SER A 9 14.78 -58.29 -38.06
C SER A 9 13.28 -58.33 -37.66
N GLY A 10 12.42 -57.49 -38.23
CA GLY A 10 10.95 -57.60 -38.10
C GLY A 10 10.25 -56.25 -38.01
N MET A 11 9.80 -55.60 -39.09
CA MET A 11 8.66 -55.91 -39.98
C MET A 11 7.31 -55.37 -39.45
N THR A 12 6.84 -54.32 -40.12
CA THR A 12 5.50 -53.70 -40.08
C THR A 12 4.40 -54.64 -40.63
N PRO A 13 3.12 -54.41 -40.32
CA PRO A 13 2.19 -53.77 -41.29
C PRO A 13 1.17 -52.82 -40.58
N ALA A 14 0.73 -51.67 -41.11
CA ALA A 14 -0.18 -51.40 -42.24
C ALA A 14 -1.61 -51.95 -42.09
N GLY A 15 -2.64 -51.08 -42.03
CA GLY A 15 -4.01 -51.44 -42.45
C GLY A 15 -5.21 -50.72 -41.81
N ALA A 16 -6.05 -50.13 -42.67
CA ALA A 16 -7.48 -49.77 -42.56
C ALA A 16 -7.86 -48.47 -41.79
N THR A 17 -8.32 -47.35 -42.39
CA THR A 17 -9.43 -47.03 -43.33
C THR A 17 -10.86 -47.29 -42.81
N GLY A 18 -11.62 -46.22 -42.56
CA GLY A 18 -13.06 -46.26 -42.27
C GLY A 18 -13.76 -44.88 -42.38
N ARG A 19 -14.33 -44.63 -43.57
CA ARG A 19 -15.37 -43.62 -43.96
C ARG A 19 -16.65 -43.81 -43.10
N ALA A 20 -17.64 -42.93 -42.91
CA ALA A 20 -18.16 -41.74 -43.59
C ALA A 20 -19.22 -41.03 -42.67
N PRO A 21 -19.69 -39.80 -43.00
CA PRO A 21 -20.79 -39.11 -42.31
C PRO A 21 -22.13 -39.17 -43.08
N SER A 22 -23.26 -39.24 -42.36
CA SER A 22 -24.63 -39.15 -42.93
C SER A 22 -25.62 -38.92 -41.76
N GLN A 23 -26.73 -38.19 -41.87
CA GLN A 23 -27.33 -37.36 -42.90
C GLN A 23 -28.40 -36.50 -42.21
N ARG A 24 -28.58 -35.27 -42.71
CA ARG A 24 -29.71 -34.37 -42.43
C ARG A 24 -31.02 -35.01 -42.90
N ILE A 25 -32.06 -35.00 -42.06
CA ILE A 25 -33.45 -35.06 -42.52
C ILE A 25 -34.23 -33.95 -41.85
N ALA A 26 -34.98 -33.20 -42.67
CA ALA A 26 -35.77 -32.04 -42.29
C ALA A 26 -37.27 -32.30 -42.53
N ARG A 27 -38.11 -31.77 -41.62
CA ARG A 27 -39.48 -31.23 -41.82
C ARG A 27 -40.62 -32.24 -42.11
N PRO A 28 -41.92 -31.93 -41.82
CA PRO A 28 -42.53 -30.60 -41.88
C PRO A 28 -43.51 -30.19 -40.75
N ALA A 29 -43.92 -28.92 -40.88
CA ALA A 29 -44.80 -28.15 -40.02
C ALA A 29 -46.29 -28.45 -40.26
N THR A 30 -47.16 -28.13 -39.31
CA THR A 30 -48.46 -27.55 -39.65
C THR A 30 -48.96 -26.60 -38.55
N ARG A 31 -49.43 -25.45 -39.03
CA ARG A 31 -49.99 -24.30 -38.32
C ARG A 31 -51.32 -24.64 -37.64
N ARG A 32 -51.69 -23.86 -36.62
CA ARG A 32 -52.97 -23.13 -36.65
C ARG A 32 -52.85 -21.76 -36.00
N ARG A 33 -53.40 -20.77 -36.70
CA ARG A 33 -53.45 -19.35 -36.40
C ARG A 33 -54.79 -19.00 -35.76
N ALA A 34 -54.82 -17.80 -35.16
CA ALA A 34 -55.91 -16.81 -35.04
C ALA A 34 -56.19 -16.48 -33.57
N ARG A 35 -55.79 -15.32 -33.02
CA ARG A 35 -56.20 -13.91 -33.25
C ARG A 35 -57.68 -13.62 -32.98
N PHE A 36 -57.95 -12.89 -31.90
CA PHE A 36 -58.95 -11.83 -31.68
C PHE A 36 -58.42 -11.04 -30.43
N ILE A 37 -57.94 -9.78 -30.46
CA ILE A 37 -58.60 -8.46 -30.63
C ILE A 37 -59.93 -8.45 -29.85
N SER A 38 -60.27 -7.62 -28.86
CA SER A 38 -59.89 -6.30 -28.31
C SER A 38 -60.72 -6.16 -27.00
N ALA A 39 -60.43 -5.36 -25.98
CA ALA A 39 -60.63 -3.91 -25.90
C ALA A 39 -60.56 -3.49 -24.41
N ALA A 40 -60.31 -2.21 -24.18
CA ALA A 40 -59.93 -1.59 -22.91
C ALA A 40 -61.09 -1.24 -21.94
N ARG A 41 -60.67 -0.71 -20.76
CA ARG A 41 -61.39 -0.01 -19.66
C ARG A 41 -61.64 -0.91 -18.43
N ALA A 42 -61.33 -0.55 -17.18
CA ALA A 42 -61.11 0.75 -16.55
C ALA A 42 -60.31 0.64 -15.23
N PHE A 43 -59.61 1.72 -14.91
CA PHE A 43 -59.30 2.33 -13.60
C PHE A 43 -58.89 1.50 -12.35
N ALA A 44 -57.74 1.94 -11.82
CA ALA A 44 -57.39 2.11 -10.41
C ALA A 44 -57.01 0.88 -9.57
N ALA A 45 -55.71 0.65 -9.45
CA ALA A 45 -55.07 0.56 -8.13
C ALA A 45 -53.58 0.87 -8.27
N MET A 46 -53.18 1.95 -7.62
CA MET A 46 -51.82 2.40 -7.41
C MET A 46 -51.06 1.33 -6.63
N LEU A 47 -50.08 0.67 -7.25
CA LEU A 47 -48.98 0.02 -6.55
C LEU A 47 -47.69 0.45 -7.26
N VAL A 48 -47.13 1.56 -6.76
CA VAL A 48 -45.75 1.95 -7.06
C VAL A 48 -44.87 0.84 -6.47
N ILE A 49 -44.51 -0.14 -7.29
CA ILE A 49 -43.43 -1.06 -6.95
C ILE A 49 -42.15 -0.24 -7.11
N ALA A 50 -41.67 0.29 -5.99
CA ALA A 50 -40.37 0.93 -5.89
C ALA A 50 -39.30 -0.08 -6.34
N VAL A 51 -38.78 0.09 -7.55
CA VAL A 51 -37.58 -0.60 -7.99
C VAL A 51 -36.43 -0.05 -7.14
N PRO A 52 -35.79 -0.84 -6.28
CA PRO A 52 -34.58 -0.37 -5.62
C PRO A 52 -33.54 -0.19 -6.73
N VAL A 53 -33.18 1.06 -7.02
CA VAL A 53 -32.02 1.39 -7.83
C VAL A 53 -30.81 0.89 -7.06
N LEU A 54 -30.40 -0.33 -7.37
CA LEU A 54 -29.17 -0.95 -6.86
C LEU A 54 -28.00 -0.20 -7.52
N GLY A 55 -27.61 0.92 -6.91
CA GLY A 55 -26.44 1.68 -7.33
C GLY A 55 -25.18 0.78 -7.25
N PRO A 56 -24.23 0.90 -8.19
CA PRO A 56 -23.03 0.08 -8.19
C PRO A 56 -22.25 0.32 -6.89
N ILE A 57 -22.16 -0.72 -6.07
CA ILE A 57 -21.24 -0.75 -4.94
C ILE A 57 -19.85 -0.77 -5.54
N ALA A 58 -19.18 0.38 -5.54
CA ALA A 58 -17.77 0.46 -5.90
C ALA A 58 -16.96 -0.30 -4.85
N ILE A 59 -16.71 -1.59 -5.10
CA ILE A 59 -15.78 -2.40 -4.33
C ILE A 59 -14.40 -1.79 -4.58
N SER A 60 -13.94 -0.93 -3.66
CA SER A 60 -12.58 -0.44 -3.69
C SER A 60 -11.65 -1.63 -3.49
N ALA A 61 -10.94 -2.03 -4.53
CA ALA A 61 -9.87 -2.99 -4.42
C ALA A 61 -8.84 -2.46 -3.42
N ALA A 62 -8.72 -3.14 -2.28
CA ALA A 62 -7.62 -2.89 -1.35
C ALA A 62 -6.33 -3.20 -2.11
N ARG A 63 -5.53 -2.17 -2.39
CA ARG A 63 -4.15 -2.34 -2.83
C ARG A 63 -3.41 -3.02 -1.67
N ALA A 64 -2.85 -4.20 -1.92
CA ALA A 64 -2.19 -5.01 -0.90
C ALA A 64 -0.91 -4.34 -0.36
N ASP A 65 -0.18 -3.60 -1.22
CA ASP A 65 1.08 -2.96 -0.85
C ASP A 65 1.04 -1.44 -1.07
N THR A 66 1.55 -0.68 -0.10
CA THR A 66 1.72 0.76 -0.17
C THR A 66 3.07 1.11 -0.79
N ALA A 67 3.03 1.84 -1.91
CA ALA A 67 4.23 2.32 -2.59
C ALA A 67 4.67 3.70 -2.05
N PRO A 68 5.98 3.90 -1.76
CA PRO A 68 6.51 5.21 -1.43
C PRO A 68 6.27 6.24 -2.54
N ARG A 69 5.90 7.45 -2.15
CA ARG A 69 5.58 8.55 -3.08
C ARG A 69 6.84 9.33 -3.45
N PRO A 70 7.08 9.65 -4.73
CA PRO A 70 8.21 10.49 -5.15
C PRO A 70 8.20 11.87 -4.48
N GLY A 71 9.37 12.33 -4.03
CA GLY A 71 9.57 13.67 -3.51
C GLY A 71 9.57 14.73 -4.61
N ALA A 72 9.26 15.97 -4.23
CA ALA A 72 9.18 17.10 -5.16
C ALA A 72 10.55 17.55 -5.70
N ALA A 73 11.60 17.48 -4.86
CA ALA A 73 12.95 17.91 -5.21
C ALA A 73 13.71 16.86 -6.03
N ASP A 74 13.63 15.58 -5.62
CA ASP A 74 14.20 14.45 -6.36
C ASP A 74 13.25 13.23 -6.25
N PRO A 75 12.71 12.72 -7.38
CA PRO A 75 11.81 11.56 -7.40
C PRO A 75 12.41 10.25 -6.86
N ARG A 76 13.75 10.16 -6.77
CA ARG A 76 14.48 9.02 -6.21
C ARG A 76 14.47 9.01 -4.68
N VAL A 77 14.20 10.16 -4.07
CA VAL A 77 13.91 10.28 -2.64
C VAL A 77 12.40 10.19 -2.49
N ARG A 78 11.93 9.16 -1.79
CA ARG A 78 10.50 8.88 -1.65
C ARG A 78 10.08 8.94 -0.20
N THR A 79 8.82 9.27 0.04
CA THR A 79 8.24 9.34 1.38
C THR A 79 7.04 8.41 1.50
N VAL A 80 6.89 7.76 2.64
CA VAL A 80 5.75 6.90 2.96
C VAL A 80 5.27 7.20 4.38
N ALA A 81 3.96 7.34 4.56
CA ALA A 81 3.39 7.50 5.88
C ALA A 81 3.28 6.13 6.55
N TYR A 82 3.81 5.98 7.75
CA TYR A 82 3.72 4.73 8.50
C TYR A 82 2.27 4.40 8.87
N ARG A 83 1.92 3.11 8.77
CA ARG A 83 0.70 2.49 9.29
C ARG A 83 1.05 1.09 9.80
N ALA A 84 0.49 0.70 10.94
CA ALA A 84 0.90 -0.52 11.64
C ALA A 84 0.64 -1.84 10.88
N ASN A 85 -0.39 -1.89 10.04
CA ASN A 85 -0.80 -3.10 9.32
C ASN A 85 -0.57 -2.99 7.81
N ASP A 86 0.40 -2.17 7.40
CA ASP A 86 0.68 -1.86 5.99
C ASP A 86 1.97 -2.53 5.54
N VAL A 87 1.96 -3.10 4.34
CA VAL A 87 3.15 -3.68 3.71
C VAL A 87 3.69 -2.65 2.72
N VAL A 88 4.93 -2.24 2.92
CA VAL A 88 5.55 -1.21 2.06
C VAL A 88 6.36 -1.88 0.95
N ALA A 89 5.99 -1.61 -0.30
CA ALA A 89 6.71 -2.09 -1.46
C ALA A 89 7.99 -1.27 -1.68
N ILE A 90 9.14 -1.93 -1.63
CA ILE A 90 10.45 -1.32 -1.90
C ILE A 90 11.04 -1.94 -3.15
N GLU A 91 11.28 -1.08 -4.13
CA GLU A 91 11.89 -1.46 -5.39
C GLU A 91 13.38 -1.09 -5.39
N GLY A 92 14.21 -2.09 -5.14
CA GLY A 92 15.65 -2.00 -5.27
C GLY A 92 16.09 -2.15 -6.73
N ARG A 93 17.33 -1.71 -7.01
CA ARG A 93 17.95 -1.88 -8.33
C ARG A 93 19.27 -2.61 -8.18
N TYR A 94 19.47 -3.65 -8.96
CA TYR A 94 20.72 -4.42 -8.92
C TYR A 94 21.92 -3.50 -9.21
N GLY A 95 22.95 -3.61 -8.37
CA GLY A 95 24.13 -2.73 -8.39
C GLY A 95 23.97 -1.39 -7.66
N PHE A 96 22.80 -1.08 -7.11
CA PHE A 96 22.51 0.16 -6.37
C PHE A 96 22.12 -0.16 -4.93
N LEU A 97 22.29 0.85 -4.08
CA LEU A 97 21.88 0.82 -2.68
C LEU A 97 20.59 1.63 -2.51
N THR A 98 19.64 1.08 -1.76
CA THR A 98 18.46 1.81 -1.29
C THR A 98 18.56 1.99 0.22
N MET A 99 18.40 3.23 0.68
CA MET A 99 18.37 3.56 2.10
C MET A 99 16.92 3.71 2.57
N ILE A 100 16.57 3.05 3.67
CA ILE A 100 15.32 3.27 4.38
C ILE A 100 15.65 4.04 5.66
N GLU A 101 14.91 5.11 5.90
CA GLU A 101 15.06 5.99 7.05
C GLU A 101 13.80 5.94 7.89
N LEU A 102 13.97 5.47 9.12
CA LEU A 102 12.96 5.43 10.15
C LEU A 102 13.03 6.72 10.99
N SER A 103 12.24 6.80 12.06
CA SER A 103 12.30 7.94 12.97
C SER A 103 13.67 7.99 13.64
N GLU A 104 14.24 9.17 13.82
CA GLU A 104 15.46 9.36 14.60
C GLU A 104 15.27 8.90 16.07
N ASP A 105 14.03 8.88 16.55
CA ASP A 105 13.64 8.41 17.87
C ASP A 105 13.50 6.88 17.97
N GLU A 106 13.72 6.15 16.86
CA GLU A 106 13.62 4.69 16.78
C GLU A 106 14.98 4.02 16.66
N ARG A 107 15.07 2.84 17.26
CA ARG A 107 16.24 1.97 17.20
C ARG A 107 15.83 0.61 16.67
N ILE A 108 16.45 0.19 15.57
CA ILE A 108 16.34 -1.15 15.02
C ILE A 108 16.93 -2.14 16.03
N GLU A 109 16.12 -3.11 16.42
CA GLU A 109 16.49 -4.19 17.32
C GLU A 109 16.73 -5.48 16.54
N ASN A 110 15.89 -5.75 15.55
CA ASN A 110 16.00 -6.98 14.76
C ASN A 110 15.59 -6.77 13.30
N VAL A 111 16.20 -7.55 12.41
CA VAL A 111 15.94 -7.54 10.98
C VAL A 111 15.86 -8.99 10.50
N ALA A 112 14.78 -9.33 9.82
CA ALA A 112 14.57 -10.66 9.27
C ALA A 112 14.20 -10.56 7.78
N ILE A 113 14.95 -11.26 6.93
CA ILE A 113 14.73 -11.28 5.48
C ILE A 113 14.48 -12.72 5.03
N GLY A 114 13.57 -12.90 4.06
CA GLY A 114 13.26 -14.22 3.52
C GLY A 114 14.41 -14.83 2.72
N ASP A 115 14.89 -14.10 1.70
CA ASP A 115 16.01 -14.51 0.85
C ASP A 115 17.24 -13.63 1.10
N SER A 116 18.06 -14.05 2.04
CA SER A 116 19.32 -13.38 2.40
C SER A 116 20.45 -13.61 1.40
N LEU A 117 20.30 -14.53 0.44
CA LEU A 117 21.32 -14.77 -0.59
C LEU A 117 21.17 -13.75 -1.72
N ALA A 118 19.92 -13.44 -2.10
CA ALA A 118 19.62 -12.46 -3.13
C ALA A 118 19.66 -11.00 -2.64
N TRP A 119 19.71 -10.77 -1.32
CA TRP A 119 19.65 -9.44 -0.71
C TRP A 119 20.64 -9.27 0.44
N GLN A 120 21.41 -8.20 0.37
CA GLN A 120 22.21 -7.72 1.48
C GLN A 120 21.44 -6.62 2.22
N VAL A 121 21.33 -6.78 3.54
CA VAL A 121 20.63 -5.85 4.43
C VAL A 121 21.55 -5.48 5.58
N VAL A 122 21.79 -4.17 5.77
CA VAL A 122 22.74 -3.67 6.77
C VAL A 122 22.12 -2.50 7.54
N PRO A 123 21.85 -2.63 8.85
CA PRO A 123 21.47 -1.50 9.68
C PRO A 123 22.60 -0.47 9.80
N SER A 124 22.27 0.81 9.90
CA SER A 124 23.26 1.86 10.18
C SER A 124 23.77 1.80 11.61
N ARG A 125 24.92 2.44 11.87
CA ARG A 125 25.49 2.53 13.23
C ARG A 125 24.54 3.22 14.22
N SER A 126 23.80 4.22 13.74
CA SER A 126 22.80 4.95 14.53
C SER A 126 21.46 4.20 14.65
N ALA A 127 21.34 3.03 14.00
CA ALA A 127 20.23 2.10 14.08
C ALA A 127 18.82 2.64 13.73
N HIS A 128 18.70 3.84 13.13
CA HIS A 128 17.42 4.33 12.58
C HIS A 128 17.39 4.30 11.04
N MET A 129 18.46 3.82 10.40
CA MET A 129 18.51 3.62 8.94
C MET A 129 18.85 2.18 8.61
N LEU A 130 18.35 1.72 7.47
CA LEU A 130 18.60 0.40 6.92
C LEU A 130 19.04 0.51 5.47
N PHE A 131 20.14 -0.15 5.12
CA PHE A 131 20.67 -0.20 3.77
C PHE A 131 20.29 -1.52 3.11
N LEU A 132 19.63 -1.44 1.96
CA LEU A 132 19.21 -2.58 1.15
C LEU A 132 19.99 -2.60 -0.16
N LYS A 133 20.56 -3.75 -0.51
CA LYS A 133 21.27 -3.96 -1.78
C LYS A 133 20.87 -5.31 -2.37
N PRO A 134 20.22 -5.34 -3.54
CA PRO A 134 20.05 -6.58 -4.28
C PRO A 134 21.41 -7.12 -4.74
N VAL A 135 21.64 -8.40 -4.49
CA VAL A 135 22.81 -9.18 -4.93
C VAL A 135 22.48 -9.99 -6.18
N GLU A 136 21.19 -10.23 -6.46
CA GLU A 136 20.73 -10.86 -7.69
C GLU A 136 19.79 -9.96 -8.49
N GLN A 137 19.69 -10.23 -9.80
CA GLN A 137 18.73 -9.57 -10.68
C GLN A 137 17.36 -10.23 -10.54
N ASN A 138 16.27 -9.45 -10.60
CA ASN A 138 14.89 -9.96 -10.54
C ASN A 138 14.54 -10.72 -9.24
N ALA A 139 15.28 -10.49 -8.16
CA ALA A 139 14.98 -11.05 -6.85
C ALA A 139 13.70 -10.43 -6.26
N SER A 140 12.88 -11.26 -5.61
CA SER A 140 11.69 -10.83 -4.89
C SER A 140 11.63 -11.56 -3.55
N THR A 141 11.40 -10.83 -2.46
CA THR A 141 11.33 -11.42 -1.12
C THR A 141 10.59 -10.49 -0.17
N ASN A 142 10.45 -10.90 1.09
CA ASN A 142 9.93 -10.09 2.18
C ASN A 142 11.03 -9.69 3.15
N LEU A 143 10.82 -8.58 3.84
CA LEU A 143 11.68 -8.09 4.91
C LEU A 143 10.83 -7.59 6.07
N ALA A 144 11.18 -7.99 7.29
CA ALA A 144 10.61 -7.49 8.52
C ALA A 144 11.67 -6.76 9.33
N VAL A 145 11.32 -5.58 9.86
CA VAL A 145 12.20 -4.77 10.71
C VAL A 145 11.46 -4.49 12.00
N VAL A 146 12.06 -4.87 13.12
CA VAL A 146 11.52 -4.64 14.46
C VAL A 146 12.36 -3.57 15.14
N THR A 147 11.69 -2.53 15.64
CA THR A 147 12.29 -1.45 16.42
C THR A 147 11.72 -1.43 17.83
N ASN A 148 12.33 -0.63 18.70
CA ASN A 148 11.83 -0.34 20.05
C ASN A 148 10.43 0.32 20.09
N ARG A 149 9.89 0.77 18.94
CA ARG A 149 8.56 1.40 18.88
C ARG A 149 7.60 0.72 17.92
N ARG A 150 8.09 0.12 16.83
CA ARG A 150 7.27 -0.28 15.67
C ARG A 150 7.79 -1.53 14.99
N ILE A 151 6.90 -2.14 14.22
CA ILE A 151 7.22 -3.26 13.34
C ILE A 151 6.89 -2.81 11.92
N TYR A 152 7.84 -3.04 11.01
CA TYR A 152 7.69 -2.72 9.60
C TYR A 152 7.72 -4.00 8.78
N ALA A 153 6.77 -4.13 7.85
CA ALA A 153 6.73 -5.19 6.86
C ALA A 153 6.99 -4.61 5.48
N PHE A 154 7.91 -5.23 4.74
CA PHE A 154 8.31 -4.80 3.42
C PHE A 154 8.17 -5.94 2.40
N ALA A 155 7.68 -5.60 1.22
CA ALA A 155 7.79 -6.43 0.02
C ALA A 155 8.96 -5.87 -0.82
N LEU A 156 10.00 -6.66 -1.01
CA LEU A 156 11.21 -6.27 -1.75
C LEU A 156 11.17 -6.82 -3.16
N SER A 157 11.53 -5.99 -4.15
CA SER A 157 11.74 -6.43 -5.53
C SER A 157 12.98 -5.77 -6.12
N ALA A 158 13.73 -6.49 -6.95
CA ALA A 158 14.95 -6.01 -7.58
C ALA A 158 14.77 -5.87 -9.09
N ARG A 159 14.95 -4.66 -9.63
CA ARG A 159 14.97 -4.44 -11.09
C ARG A 159 16.36 -4.61 -11.68
N ASN A 160 16.39 -5.14 -12.91
CA ASN A 160 17.60 -5.19 -13.73
C ASN A 160 18.02 -3.77 -14.18
N PRO A 161 19.28 -3.35 -14.03
CA PRO A 161 19.74 -2.05 -14.49
C PRO A 161 19.55 -1.82 -15.99
N ALA A 162 19.57 -2.86 -16.83
CA ALA A 162 19.39 -2.75 -18.28
C ALA A 162 17.94 -2.47 -18.70
N SER A 163 16.95 -2.54 -17.80
CA SER A 163 15.54 -2.32 -18.15
C SER A 163 15.16 -0.85 -18.35
N SER A 164 16.13 0.08 -18.31
CA SER A 164 15.85 1.47 -18.63
C SER A 164 15.70 1.66 -20.13
N ARG A 165 14.52 2.13 -20.55
CA ARG A 165 14.17 2.35 -21.96
C ARG A 165 15.09 3.34 -22.68
N SER A 166 15.87 4.12 -21.95
CA SER A 166 16.93 4.99 -22.44
C SER A 166 18.26 4.50 -21.86
N GLY A 167 19.27 4.25 -22.70
CA GLY A 167 20.61 3.80 -22.28
C GLY A 167 21.41 4.80 -21.42
N ALA A 168 20.74 5.72 -20.73
CA ALA A 168 21.33 6.62 -19.76
C ALA A 168 21.23 6.00 -18.34
N PRO A 169 22.22 6.21 -17.45
CA PRO A 169 22.14 5.81 -16.05
C PRO A 169 20.90 6.46 -15.41
N THR A 170 19.87 5.65 -15.21
CA THR A 170 18.49 6.14 -15.30
C THR A 170 18.01 6.71 -13.98
N ARG A 171 17.12 7.68 -14.10
CA ARG A 171 16.47 8.42 -13.02
C ARG A 171 15.44 7.60 -12.21
N ASP A 172 15.38 6.30 -12.45
CA ASP A 172 14.20 5.50 -12.15
C ASP A 172 14.32 4.65 -10.87
N GLY A 173 15.52 4.57 -10.27
CA GLY A 173 15.74 3.81 -9.04
C GLY A 173 15.40 4.58 -7.76
N VAL A 174 14.94 3.87 -6.72
CA VAL A 174 14.72 4.44 -5.39
C VAL A 174 16.03 4.44 -4.61
N TYR A 175 16.50 5.63 -4.21
CA TYR A 175 17.76 5.78 -3.47
C TYR A 175 17.52 5.94 -1.98
N ARG A 176 16.47 6.67 -1.58
CA ARG A 176 16.12 6.92 -0.18
C ARG A 176 14.61 6.84 0.00
N VAL A 177 14.17 6.14 1.04
CA VAL A 177 12.79 6.07 1.48
C VAL A 177 12.72 6.62 2.90
N ILE A 178 11.93 7.66 3.09
CA ILE A 178 11.75 8.34 4.38
C ILE A 178 10.38 8.01 4.92
N PHE A 179 10.30 7.49 6.14
CA PHE A 179 9.04 7.28 6.83
C PHE A 179 8.57 8.57 7.52
N SER A 180 7.32 8.95 7.30
CA SER A 180 6.64 10.02 8.02
C SER A 180 5.60 9.48 9.00
N TYR A 181 5.30 10.26 10.04
CA TYR A 181 4.55 9.80 11.20
C TYR A 181 3.40 10.74 11.55
N PRO A 182 2.42 10.90 10.64
CA PRO A 182 1.41 11.95 10.76
C PRO A 182 0.57 11.87 12.05
N GLU A 183 0.26 10.66 12.53
CA GLU A 183 -0.49 10.48 13.77
C GLU A 183 0.30 10.93 15.01
N GLU A 184 1.61 10.62 15.06
CA GLU A 184 2.46 11.04 16.17
C GLU A 184 2.72 12.56 16.15
N GLU A 185 2.94 13.11 14.95
CA GLU A 185 3.10 14.56 14.74
C GLU A 185 1.84 15.31 15.18
N ALA A 186 0.65 14.84 14.77
CA ALA A 186 -0.62 15.41 15.17
C ALA A 186 -0.84 15.32 16.70
N ARG A 187 -0.53 14.17 17.31
CA ARG A 187 -0.63 13.99 18.77
C ARG A 187 0.31 14.93 19.51
N ARG A 188 1.56 15.06 19.05
CA ARG A 188 2.57 15.97 19.64
C ARG A 188 2.13 17.42 19.54
N ALA A 189 1.60 17.83 18.38
CA ALA A 189 1.05 19.17 18.18
C ALA A 189 -0.15 19.45 19.09
N GLY A 190 -1.06 18.48 19.27
CA GLY A 190 -2.21 18.60 20.16
C GLY A 190 -1.81 18.79 21.63
N ILE A 191 -0.83 18.03 22.12
CA ILE A 191 -0.30 18.16 23.49
C ILE A 191 0.36 19.53 23.69
N ALA A 192 1.17 19.98 22.73
CA ALA A 192 1.82 21.29 22.81
C ALA A 192 0.80 22.43 22.82
N ALA A 193 -0.24 22.35 21.98
CA ALA A 193 -1.32 23.33 21.95
C ALA A 193 -2.12 23.35 23.26
N ALA A 194 -2.41 22.18 23.85
CA ALA A 194 -3.08 22.08 25.14
C ALA A 194 -2.24 22.71 26.25
N ARG A 195 -0.94 22.44 26.30
CA ARG A 195 -0.01 23.04 27.27
C ARG A 195 0.04 24.56 27.14
N ALA A 196 0.21 25.08 25.93
CA ALA A 196 0.25 26.52 25.69
C ALA A 196 -1.06 27.23 26.13
N ARG A 197 -2.22 26.58 25.92
CA ARG A 197 -3.51 27.09 26.40
C ARG A 197 -3.57 27.15 27.93
N MET A 198 -3.11 26.11 28.61
CA MET A 198 -3.08 26.09 30.07
C MET A 198 -2.16 27.16 30.65
N GLU A 199 -0.97 27.35 30.05
CA GLU A 199 -0.03 28.40 30.44
C GLU A 199 -0.60 29.82 30.18
N ALA A 200 -1.38 30.00 29.11
CA ALA A 200 -2.07 31.26 28.86
C ALA A 200 -3.16 31.55 29.90
N ILE A 201 -3.99 30.54 30.24
CA ILE A 201 -5.03 30.67 31.27
C ILE A 201 -4.42 30.95 32.64
N ALA A 202 -3.29 30.30 32.99
CA ALA A 202 -2.60 30.54 34.24
C ALA A 202 -2.09 31.97 34.34
N ARG A 203 -1.45 32.49 33.28
CA ARG A 203 -0.98 33.89 33.22
C ARG A 203 -2.12 34.90 33.31
N ASP A 204 -3.23 34.63 32.63
CA ASP A 204 -4.41 35.49 32.69
C ASP A 204 -5.02 35.54 34.10
N ARG A 205 -5.10 34.39 34.77
CA ARG A 205 -5.53 34.30 36.17
C ARG A 205 -4.60 35.02 37.13
N GLU A 206 -3.29 34.88 36.95
CA GLU A 206 -2.29 35.56 37.76
C GLU A 206 -2.36 37.08 37.55
N ALA A 207 -2.43 37.55 36.30
CA ALA A 207 -2.60 38.97 35.99
C ALA A 207 -3.90 39.53 36.58
N THR A 208 -5.00 38.78 36.50
CA THR A 208 -6.28 39.15 37.12
C THR A 208 -6.17 39.23 38.64
N ALA A 209 -5.46 38.29 39.28
CA ALA A 209 -5.25 38.30 40.72
C ALA A 209 -4.38 39.48 41.18
N ILE A 210 -3.31 39.80 40.45
CA ILE A 210 -2.44 40.96 40.72
C ILE A 210 -3.24 42.26 40.58
N ALA A 211 -4.02 42.41 39.50
CA ALA A 211 -4.86 43.59 39.29
C ALA A 211 -5.93 43.76 40.37
N ALA A 212 -6.56 42.65 40.79
CA ALA A 212 -7.51 42.66 41.90
C ALA A 212 -6.84 43.06 43.23
N ALA A 213 -5.65 42.52 43.53
CA ALA A 213 -4.89 42.86 44.74
C ALA A 213 -4.51 44.35 44.77
N ALA A 214 -4.08 44.92 43.64
CA ALA A 214 -3.74 46.34 43.53
C ALA A 214 -4.92 47.31 43.74
N THR A 215 -6.16 46.82 43.61
CA THR A 215 -7.37 47.65 43.71
C THR A 215 -8.06 47.52 45.09
N SER A 216 -7.47 46.81 46.06
CA SER A 216 -8.08 46.62 47.38
C SER A 216 -8.15 47.93 48.19
N PRO A 217 -9.35 48.43 48.55
CA PRO A 217 -9.50 49.74 49.21
C PRO A 217 -8.95 49.84 50.64
N THR A 218 -8.54 48.73 51.26
CA THR A 218 -8.12 48.70 52.67
C THR A 218 -6.66 49.13 52.91
N ASP A 219 -5.84 49.23 51.86
CA ASP A 219 -4.40 49.58 51.99
C ASP A 219 -4.14 51.09 51.97
N TRP A 220 -5.15 51.92 51.70
CA TRP A 220 -5.02 53.39 51.59
C TRP A 220 -5.26 54.14 52.91
N ASN A 221 -5.19 53.47 54.06
CA ASN A 221 -5.35 54.11 55.37
C ASN A 221 -4.07 54.84 55.80
N VAL A 222 -3.75 55.93 55.10
CA VAL A 222 -2.76 56.92 55.52
C VAL A 222 -3.31 57.69 56.74
N ASP A 223 -2.83 57.32 57.91
CA ASP A 223 -3.13 57.97 59.19
C ASP A 223 -2.47 59.37 59.20
N TYR A 224 -3.18 60.38 58.69
CA TYR A 224 -2.73 61.77 58.72
C TYR A 224 -2.93 62.35 60.12
N ARG A 225 -1.97 62.09 61.01
CA ARG A 225 -1.83 62.80 62.28
C ARG A 225 -0.46 63.48 62.32
N GLN A 226 -0.42 64.81 62.20
CA GLN A 226 0.32 65.76 63.06
C GLN A 226 -0.30 67.15 62.90
#